data_AF-A0A931MAQ1-F1
#
_entry.id   AF-A0A931MAQ1-F1
#
_cell.length_a   1.000
_cell.length_b   1.000
_cell.length_c   1.000
_cell.angle_alpha   90.00
_cell.angle_beta   90.00
_cell.angle_gamma   90.00
#
_symmetry.space_group_name_H-M   'P 1'
#
loop_
_entity.id
_entity.type
_entity.pdbx_description
1 polymer ?
#
loop_
_entity_poly.entity_id
_entity_poly.type
_entity_poly.pdbx_seq_one_letter_code
_entity_poly.pdbx_strand_id
1 'polypeptide(L)'
;MKNWLILLIGIVFLTIFVSPASSEIYKWKDKDGNVFYSDSPPPGVDVQKKKFREDKIERQEIKEGIHKSESITLKGNRPISDVKVIMYMTSWCPYCRKAREYINSLGVKLTEYDIDRDKSKNSEMLSKSGGAKGVPLIDVEGLIIKGYVPDAIKTAVEKRRSL
;
A
#
# COMPACT_ATOMS: atom_id res chain seq x y z
N MET A 1 -51.13 -54.73 1.39
CA MET A 1 -51.01 -53.25 1.35
C MET A 1 -49.95 -52.75 2.35
N LYS A 2 -48.74 -53.34 2.41
CA LYS A 2 -47.78 -53.09 3.51
C LYS A 2 -46.37 -52.68 3.05
N ASN A 3 -46.17 -52.49 1.73
CA ASN A 3 -44.88 -52.16 1.13
C ASN A 3 -44.78 -50.68 0.68
N TRP A 4 -45.89 -49.94 0.61
CA TRP A 4 -45.90 -48.51 0.29
C TRP A 4 -45.42 -47.66 1.49
N LEU A 5 -45.68 -48.12 2.72
CA LEU A 5 -45.21 -47.41 3.92
C LEU A 5 -43.67 -47.37 4.02
N ILE A 6 -42.98 -48.40 3.52
CA ILE A 6 -41.51 -48.48 3.53
C ILE A 6 -40.90 -47.58 2.43
N LEU A 7 -41.59 -47.42 1.29
CA LEU A 7 -41.15 -46.50 0.21
C LEU A 7 -41.36 -45.02 0.58
N LEU A 8 -42.39 -44.68 1.36
CA LEU A 8 -42.59 -43.30 1.85
C LEU A 8 -41.62 -42.92 2.97
N ILE A 9 -41.29 -43.87 3.86
CA ILE A 9 -40.27 -43.63 4.91
C ILE A 9 -38.88 -43.46 4.27
N GLY A 10 -38.55 -44.23 3.22
CA GLY A 10 -37.26 -44.11 2.52
C GLY A 10 -37.06 -42.77 1.79
N ILE A 11 -38.12 -42.18 1.22
CA ILE A 11 -38.04 -40.88 0.53
C ILE A 11 -37.98 -39.71 1.52
N VAL A 12 -38.71 -39.79 2.65
CA VAL A 12 -38.65 -38.76 3.71
C VAL A 12 -37.29 -38.78 4.43
N PHE A 13 -36.65 -39.95 4.57
CA PHE A 13 -35.30 -40.03 5.13
C PHE A 13 -34.20 -39.52 4.17
N LEU A 14 -34.45 -39.51 2.85
CA LEU A 14 -33.50 -39.01 1.85
C LEU A 14 -33.51 -37.47 1.71
N THR A 15 -34.58 -36.80 2.16
CA THR A 15 -34.73 -35.33 2.02
C THR A 15 -34.35 -34.52 3.27
N ILE A 16 -33.96 -35.15 4.39
CA ILE A 16 -33.64 -34.44 5.65
C ILE A 16 -32.14 -34.11 5.79
N PHE A 17 -31.28 -34.52 4.84
CA PHE A 17 -29.84 -34.28 4.90
C PHE A 17 -29.34 -33.13 4.00
N VAL A 18 -30.13 -32.08 3.80
CA VAL A 18 -29.61 -30.80 3.33
C VAL A 18 -29.33 -29.93 4.55
N SER A 19 -28.14 -30.11 5.14
CA SER A 19 -27.61 -29.15 6.10
C SER A 19 -27.38 -27.81 5.37
N PRO A 20 -27.98 -26.69 5.79
CA PRO A 20 -27.45 -25.40 5.40
C PRO A 20 -26.06 -25.30 6.04
N ALA A 21 -25.01 -25.30 5.22
CA ALA A 21 -23.68 -24.91 5.65
C ALA A 21 -23.72 -23.40 5.98
N SER A 22 -24.14 -23.07 7.20
CA SER A 22 -24.09 -21.71 7.71
C SER A 22 -22.63 -21.39 8.01
N SER A 23 -21.95 -20.71 7.10
CA SER A 23 -20.64 -20.12 7.42
C SER A 23 -20.89 -18.92 8.32
N GLU A 24 -20.83 -19.12 9.64
CA GLU A 24 -20.77 -18.01 10.58
C GLU A 24 -19.39 -17.36 10.47
N ILE A 25 -19.28 -16.31 9.66
CA ILE A 25 -18.07 -15.48 9.60
C ILE A 25 -18.00 -14.69 10.90
N TYR A 26 -17.05 -15.03 11.78
CA TYR A 26 -16.86 -14.34 13.05
C TYR A 26 -16.23 -12.96 12.83
N LYS A 27 -16.88 -11.96 13.41
CA LYS A 27 -16.48 -10.56 13.36
C LYS A 27 -15.96 -10.15 14.73
N TRP A 28 -14.71 -9.75 14.82
CA TRP A 28 -14.18 -9.15 16.05
C TRP A 28 -13.57 -7.79 15.78
N LYS A 29 -13.46 -7.00 16.84
CA LYS A 29 -12.90 -5.65 16.82
C LYS A 29 -11.65 -5.63 17.68
N ASP A 30 -10.53 -5.17 17.14
CA ASP A 30 -9.32 -4.99 17.93
C ASP A 30 -9.42 -3.76 18.86
N LYS A 31 -8.40 -3.53 19.69
CA LYS A 31 -8.32 -2.41 20.64
C LYS A 31 -8.28 -1.04 19.94
N ASP A 32 -7.88 -1.02 18.68
CA ASP A 32 -7.77 0.16 17.83
C ASP A 32 -9.04 0.40 17.00
N GLY A 33 -10.05 -0.45 17.17
CA GLY A 33 -11.36 -0.31 16.58
C GLY A 33 -11.51 -0.91 15.18
N ASN A 34 -10.52 -1.65 14.70
CA ASN A 34 -10.56 -2.28 13.38
C ASN A 34 -11.32 -3.60 13.44
N VAL A 35 -12.17 -3.83 12.46
CA VAL A 35 -13.03 -5.00 12.38
C VAL A 35 -12.41 -6.01 11.43
N PHE A 36 -12.19 -7.23 11.91
CA PHE A 36 -11.64 -8.33 11.13
C PHE A 36 -12.67 -9.46 10.96
N TYR A 37 -12.67 -10.06 9.79
CA TYR A 37 -13.49 -11.23 9.41
C TYR A 37 -12.52 -12.32 8.94
N SER A 38 -12.41 -13.43 9.65
CA SER A 38 -11.48 -14.51 9.31
C SER A 38 -11.87 -15.83 9.99
N ASP A 39 -11.64 -16.94 9.29
CA ASP A 39 -12.00 -18.31 9.71
C ASP A 39 -10.91 -19.01 10.53
N SER A 40 -9.88 -18.30 10.99
CA SER A 40 -8.84 -18.89 11.85
C SER A 40 -8.40 -17.91 12.94
N PRO A 41 -8.56 -18.26 14.24
CA PRO A 41 -8.13 -17.41 15.34
C PRO A 41 -6.59 -17.36 15.42
N PRO A 42 -5.98 -16.20 15.76
CA PRO A 42 -4.54 -16.10 15.90
C PRO A 42 -4.05 -16.91 17.12
N PRO A 43 -3.00 -17.73 16.99
CA PRO A 43 -2.45 -18.50 18.10
C PRO A 43 -1.66 -17.59 19.04
N GLY A 44 -1.94 -17.68 20.35
CA GLY A 44 -0.98 -17.31 21.41
C GLY A 44 -1.09 -15.93 22.05
N VAL A 45 -2.29 -15.33 22.17
CA VAL A 45 -2.45 -14.10 22.94
C VAL A 45 -3.47 -14.27 24.07
N ASP A 46 -2.97 -14.51 25.27
CA ASP A 46 -3.70 -14.37 26.54
C ASP A 46 -3.74 -12.89 26.92
N VAL A 47 -4.92 -12.25 26.86
CA VAL A 47 -5.14 -10.96 27.51
C VAL A 47 -6.33 -11.05 28.46
N GLN A 48 -5.97 -11.15 29.74
CA GLN A 48 -6.83 -10.93 30.90
C GLN A 48 -7.71 -9.69 30.73
N LYS A 49 -9.03 -9.87 30.87
CA LYS A 49 -10.02 -8.79 30.91
C LYS A 49 -9.83 -7.97 32.18
N LYS A 50 -9.25 -6.77 32.08
CA LYS A 50 -9.36 -5.76 33.15
C LYS A 50 -10.50 -4.78 32.82
N LYS A 51 -11.51 -4.80 33.69
CA LYS A 51 -12.70 -3.95 33.70
C LYS A 51 -12.29 -2.48 33.77
N PHE A 52 -12.55 -1.73 32.71
CA PHE A 52 -12.34 -0.28 32.66
C PHE A 52 -13.29 0.38 33.65
N ARG A 53 -12.74 1.06 34.66
CA ARG A 53 -13.50 1.98 35.49
C ARG A 53 -13.65 3.26 34.68
N GLU A 54 -14.90 3.63 34.40
CA GLU A 54 -15.24 4.95 33.87
C GLU A 54 -14.73 6.01 34.83
N ASP A 55 -13.77 6.81 34.39
CA ASP A 55 -13.53 8.12 34.97
C ASP A 55 -13.64 9.15 33.83
N LYS A 56 -14.55 10.08 34.09
CA LYS A 56 -15.14 11.15 33.27
C LYS A 56 -14.10 12.26 33.01
N ILE A 57 -14.48 13.28 32.21
CA ILE A 57 -13.84 14.62 31.99
C ILE A 57 -13.01 14.64 30.68
N GLU A 58 -13.22 15.52 29.68
CA GLU A 58 -14.12 16.65 29.45
C GLU A 58 -14.02 17.04 27.96
N ARG A 59 -15.16 17.35 27.33
CA ARG A 59 -15.20 17.89 25.96
C ARG A 59 -14.95 19.38 26.04
N GLN A 60 -13.84 19.87 25.49
CA GLN A 60 -13.76 21.26 25.07
C GLN A 60 -13.87 21.32 23.55
N GLU A 61 -14.98 21.93 23.13
CA GLU A 61 -15.30 22.28 21.75
C GLU A 61 -14.33 23.37 21.28
N ILE A 62 -13.59 23.11 20.20
CA ILE A 62 -13.02 24.19 19.38
C ILE A 62 -13.89 24.29 18.13
N LYS A 63 -14.68 25.36 18.10
CA LYS A 63 -15.48 25.79 16.95
C LYS A 63 -14.59 26.53 15.94
N GLU A 64 -15.00 26.40 14.67
CA GLU A 64 -14.71 27.30 13.53
C GLU A 64 -13.23 27.40 13.11
N GLY A 65 -12.80 27.08 11.89
CA GLY A 65 -13.43 26.69 10.65
C GLY A 65 -12.40 26.99 9.54
N ILE A 66 -11.93 25.97 8.82
CA ILE A 66 -11.34 26.06 7.47
C ILE A 66 -11.52 24.68 6.82
N HIS A 67 -12.38 24.67 5.80
CA HIS A 67 -12.55 23.71 4.69
C HIS A 67 -12.49 22.18 4.95
N LYS A 68 -13.69 21.61 4.85
CA LYS A 68 -14.05 20.19 4.74
C LYS A 68 -13.75 19.63 3.34
N SER A 69 -12.85 18.65 3.24
CA SER A 69 -12.98 17.37 2.49
C SER A 69 -11.65 16.62 2.63
N GLU A 70 -11.43 15.80 3.66
CA GLU A 70 -11.87 14.40 3.71
C GLU A 70 -11.63 13.62 2.40
N SER A 71 -10.38 13.22 2.16
CA SER A 71 -10.10 11.85 1.76
C SER A 71 -9.36 11.18 2.91
N ILE A 72 -10.08 10.36 3.68
CA ILE A 72 -9.51 9.42 4.64
C ILE A 72 -8.36 8.69 3.95
N THR A 73 -7.11 9.01 4.31
CA THR A 73 -5.93 8.30 3.78
C THR A 73 -5.14 7.78 4.95
N LEU A 74 -5.12 6.45 5.01
CA LEU A 74 -4.27 5.55 5.79
C LEU A 74 -3.07 6.25 6.46
N LYS A 75 -3.04 6.20 7.79
CA LYS A 75 -1.97 6.62 8.68
C LYS A 75 -0.67 5.87 8.27
N GLY A 76 0.17 6.45 7.42
CA GLY A 76 1.42 5.80 7.00
C GLY A 76 2.15 6.32 5.75
N ASN A 77 1.56 7.19 4.92
CA ASN A 77 2.25 7.68 3.72
C ASN A 77 2.67 9.14 3.85
N ARG A 78 3.97 9.42 3.69
CA ARG A 78 4.49 10.80 3.59
C ARG A 78 4.00 11.49 2.30
N PRO A 79 4.02 12.83 2.20
CA PRO A 79 3.58 13.50 0.98
C PRO A 79 4.53 13.18 -0.18
N ILE A 80 3.97 13.11 -1.39
CA ILE A 80 4.75 12.71 -2.59
C ILE A 80 5.88 13.69 -2.92
N SER A 81 5.70 14.97 -2.58
CA SER A 81 6.71 16.02 -2.73
C SER A 81 7.99 15.77 -1.93
N ASP A 82 7.91 14.99 -0.85
CA ASP A 82 9.07 14.71 0.00
C ASP A 82 9.96 13.62 -0.57
N VAL A 83 9.44 12.83 -1.53
CA VAL A 83 10.22 11.78 -2.20
C VAL A 83 11.27 12.45 -3.08
N LYS A 84 12.54 12.22 -2.76
CA LYS A 84 13.66 12.79 -3.52
C LYS A 84 14.01 11.88 -4.69
N VAL A 85 14.01 12.45 -5.88
CA VAL A 85 14.42 11.77 -7.11
C VAL A 85 15.64 12.47 -7.67
N ILE A 86 16.71 11.72 -7.92
CA ILE A 86 17.89 12.20 -8.62
C ILE A 86 17.93 11.54 -9.98
N MET A 87 18.14 12.31 -11.04
CA MET A 87 18.33 11.79 -12.39
C MET A 87 19.67 12.22 -12.96
N TYR A 88 20.50 11.25 -13.34
CA TYR A 88 21.70 11.46 -14.12
C TYR A 88 21.32 11.38 -15.60
N MET A 89 21.69 12.40 -16.36
CA MET A 89 21.18 12.64 -17.70
C MET A 89 22.20 13.35 -18.56
N THR A 90 21.87 13.50 -19.84
CA THR A 90 22.56 14.42 -20.75
C THR A 90 21.52 15.32 -21.41
N SER A 91 21.91 16.58 -21.69
CA SER A 91 20.99 17.60 -22.23
C SER A 91 20.36 17.22 -23.58
N TRP A 92 21.05 16.42 -24.40
CA TRP A 92 20.63 16.05 -25.75
C TRP A 92 19.81 14.75 -25.81
N CYS A 93 19.70 14.00 -24.71
CA CYS A 93 19.06 12.69 -24.72
C CYS A 93 17.52 12.79 -24.70
N PRO A 94 16.81 12.26 -25.71
CA PRO A 94 15.35 12.35 -25.79
C PRO A 94 14.64 11.57 -24.68
N TYR A 95 15.21 10.45 -24.23
CA TYR A 95 14.65 9.67 -23.12
C TYR A 95 14.83 10.35 -21.77
N CYS A 96 15.90 11.13 -21.58
CA CYS A 96 16.07 11.95 -20.39
C CYS A 96 14.98 13.01 -20.30
N ARG A 97 14.63 13.65 -21.42
CA ARG A 97 13.49 14.59 -21.47
C ARG A 97 12.16 13.93 -21.11
N LYS A 98 11.86 12.75 -21.68
CA LYS A 98 10.64 11.99 -21.33
C LYS A 98 10.60 11.61 -19.84
N ALA A 99 11.75 11.19 -19.29
CA ALA A 99 11.86 10.86 -17.88
C ALA A 99 11.61 12.08 -16.99
N ARG A 100 12.20 13.24 -17.29
CA ARG A 100 11.94 14.51 -16.60
C ARG A 100 10.46 14.86 -16.59
N GLU A 101 9.82 14.88 -17.75
CA GLU A 101 8.41 15.23 -17.90
C GLU A 101 7.52 14.31 -17.06
N TYR A 102 7.79 13.00 -17.12
CA TYR A 102 7.06 12.02 -16.34
C TYR A 102 7.29 12.18 -14.83
N ILE A 103 8.53 12.32 -14.38
CA ILE A 103 8.85 12.49 -12.94
C ILE A 103 8.21 13.77 -12.41
N ASN A 104 8.27 14.88 -13.16
CA ASN A 104 7.62 16.13 -12.78
C ASN A 104 6.10 15.98 -12.69
N SER A 105 5.48 15.17 -13.56
CA SER A 105 4.04 14.88 -13.50
C SER A 105 3.62 14.14 -12.22
N LEU A 106 4.54 13.45 -11.54
CA LEU A 106 4.27 12.78 -10.27
C LEU A 106 4.29 13.74 -9.06
N GLY A 107 4.76 14.98 -9.23
CA GLY A 107 4.83 15.98 -8.17
C GLY A 107 5.93 15.72 -7.13
N VAL A 108 6.95 14.93 -7.47
CA VAL A 108 8.11 14.63 -6.63
C VAL A 108 9.21 15.68 -6.79
N LYS A 109 10.16 15.74 -5.84
CA LYS A 109 11.32 16.62 -5.94
C LYS A 109 12.39 16.00 -6.84
N LEU A 110 12.50 16.48 -8.08
CA LEU A 110 13.52 16.06 -9.05
C LEU A 110 14.77 16.95 -8.99
N THR A 111 15.94 16.32 -8.88
CA THR A 111 17.26 16.92 -9.10
C THR A 111 17.92 16.27 -10.30
N GLU A 112 18.42 17.08 -11.24
CA GLU A 112 19.06 16.58 -12.45
C GLU A 112 20.56 16.88 -12.44
N TYR A 113 21.37 15.91 -12.85
CA TYR A 113 22.81 16.07 -13.05
C TYR A 113 23.18 15.74 -14.49
N ASP A 114 23.72 16.73 -15.20
CA ASP A 114 24.26 16.53 -16.55
C ASP A 114 25.67 15.92 -16.44
N ILE A 115 25.79 14.64 -16.78
CA ILE A 115 27.03 13.88 -16.66
C ILE A 115 28.10 14.28 -17.70
N ASP A 116 27.70 14.95 -18.79
CA ASP A 116 28.65 15.47 -19.78
C ASP A 116 29.35 16.73 -19.25
N ARG A 117 28.67 17.48 -18.37
CA ARG A 117 29.19 18.72 -17.77
C ARG A 117 29.88 18.47 -16.45
N ASP A 118 29.44 17.47 -15.69
CA ASP A 118 29.99 17.12 -14.38
C ASP A 118 30.54 15.69 -14.35
N LYS A 119 31.87 15.58 -14.50
CA LYS A 119 32.59 14.30 -14.44
C LYS A 119 32.47 13.61 -13.07
N SER A 120 32.31 14.36 -11.99
CA SER A 120 32.11 13.76 -10.66
C SER A 120 30.76 13.05 -10.61
N LYS A 121 29.72 13.67 -11.16
CA LYS A 121 28.39 13.05 -11.27
C LYS A 121 28.34 11.87 -12.21
N ASN A 122 29.14 11.88 -13.28
CA ASN A 122 29.33 10.68 -14.11
C ASN A 122 29.92 9.51 -13.31
N SER A 123 30.99 9.76 -12.52
CA SER A 123 31.58 8.72 -11.66
C SER A 123 30.59 8.21 -10.60
N GLU A 124 29.79 9.10 -10.00
CA GLU A 124 28.72 8.73 -9.06
C GLU A 124 27.67 7.84 -9.74
N MET A 125 27.23 8.20 -10.95
CA MET A 125 26.30 7.42 -11.77
C MET A 125 26.85 6.01 -12.08
N LEU A 126 28.11 5.92 -12.50
CA LEU A 126 28.77 4.64 -12.80
C LEU A 126 28.83 3.76 -11.55
N SER A 127 29.17 4.33 -10.39
CA SER A 127 29.19 3.59 -9.12
C SER A 127 27.80 3.05 -8.76
N LYS A 128 26.77 3.91 -8.77
CA LYS A 128 25.39 3.52 -8.44
C LYS A 128 24.79 2.49 -9.40
N SER A 129 25.16 2.56 -10.67
CA SER A 129 24.61 1.67 -11.70
C SER A 129 25.36 0.34 -11.84
N GLY A 130 26.47 0.14 -11.12
CA GLY A 130 27.34 -1.03 -11.30
C GLY A 130 28.10 -1.00 -12.64
N GLY A 131 28.50 0.18 -13.08
CA GLY A 131 29.30 0.41 -14.29
C GLY A 131 28.50 0.67 -15.57
N ALA A 132 27.19 0.82 -15.50
CA ALA A 132 26.38 1.10 -16.69
C ALA A 132 26.56 2.55 -17.15
N LYS A 133 26.81 2.74 -18.45
CA LYS A 133 27.03 4.06 -19.08
C LYS A 133 25.77 4.69 -19.66
N GLY A 134 24.63 4.00 -19.58
CA GLY A 134 23.38 4.44 -20.19
C GLY A 134 22.65 5.48 -19.35
N VAL A 135 22.18 6.55 -20.00
CA VAL A 135 21.26 7.55 -19.43
C VAL A 135 19.85 7.39 -20.01
N PRO A 136 18.79 7.75 -19.27
CA PRO A 136 18.81 8.29 -17.90
C PRO A 136 19.10 7.20 -16.86
N LEU A 137 19.79 7.55 -15.77
CA LEU A 137 19.84 6.77 -14.54
C LEU A 137 19.04 7.51 -13.47
N ILE A 138 18.06 6.85 -12.88
CA ILE A 138 17.15 7.46 -11.90
C ILE A 138 17.38 6.79 -10.55
N ASP A 139 17.59 7.61 -9.52
CA ASP A 139 17.76 7.19 -8.14
C ASP A 139 16.63 7.77 -7.31
N VAL A 140 15.76 6.87 -6.81
CA VAL A 140 14.65 7.20 -5.92
C VAL A 140 15.03 6.76 -4.50
N GLU A 141 15.73 7.64 -3.80
CA GLU A 141 16.24 7.42 -2.43
C GLU A 141 16.93 6.06 -2.24
N GLY A 142 17.83 5.70 -3.15
CA GLY A 142 18.59 4.45 -3.15
C GLY A 142 17.96 3.34 -4.00
N LEU A 143 16.76 3.53 -4.56
CA LEU A 143 16.22 2.61 -5.58
C LEU A 143 16.71 3.06 -6.96
N ILE A 144 17.62 2.28 -7.53
CA ILE A 144 18.26 2.60 -8.82
C ILE A 144 17.47 1.99 -9.97
N ILE A 145 17.08 2.84 -10.92
CA ILE A 145 16.36 2.49 -12.13
C ILE A 145 17.21 2.93 -13.33
N LYS A 146 17.47 1.98 -14.24
CA LYS A 146 18.24 2.23 -15.47
C LYS A 146 17.28 2.49 -16.62
N GLY A 147 17.50 3.58 -17.35
CA GLY A 147 16.68 3.99 -18.48
C GLY A 147 15.34 4.62 -18.06
N TYR A 148 14.54 4.95 -19.08
CA TYR A 148 13.19 5.48 -18.88
C TYR A 148 12.17 4.35 -18.82
N VAL A 149 11.73 4.01 -17.61
CA VAL A 149 10.71 2.98 -17.35
C VAL A 149 9.63 3.56 -16.42
N PRO A 150 8.53 4.14 -16.97
CA PRO A 150 7.51 4.87 -16.21
C PRO A 150 6.93 4.12 -15.02
N ASP A 151 6.60 2.85 -15.22
CA ASP A 151 5.97 2.01 -14.18
C ASP A 151 6.94 1.74 -13.03
N ALA A 152 8.22 1.50 -13.34
CA ALA A 152 9.25 1.30 -12.33
C ALA A 152 9.49 2.58 -11.52
N ILE A 153 9.50 3.74 -12.18
CA ILE A 153 9.65 5.05 -11.52
C ILE A 153 8.49 5.29 -10.55
N LYS A 154 7.25 5.11 -11.01
CA LYS A 154 6.05 5.28 -10.18
C LYS A 154 6.06 4.32 -8.99
N THR A 155 6.32 3.05 -9.24
CA THR A 155 6.38 2.02 -8.19
C THR A 155 7.46 2.35 -7.15
N ALA A 156 8.64 2.81 -7.58
CA ALA A 156 9.71 3.19 -6.66
C ALA A 156 9.32 4.40 -5.80
N VAL A 157 8.67 5.41 -6.40
CA VAL A 157 8.16 6.58 -5.67
C VAL A 157 7.11 6.17 -4.66
N GLU A 158 6.13 5.36 -5.05
CA GLU A 158 5.07 4.88 -4.16
C GLU A 158 5.63 4.03 -3.01
N LYS A 159 6.57 3.13 -3.30
CA LYS A 159 7.29 2.34 -2.29
C LYS A 159 8.04 3.22 -1.31
N ARG A 160 8.67 4.31 -1.77
CA ARG A 160 9.36 5.26 -0.89
C ARG A 160 8.41 6.17 -0.14
N ARG A 161 7.20 6.36 -0.63
CA ARG A 161 6.15 7.14 0.01
C ARG A 161 5.49 6.40 1.18
N SER A 162 5.44 5.07 1.14
CA SER A 162 4.82 4.22 2.17
C SER A 162 5.77 3.81 3.31
N LEU A 163 6.98 4.39 3.36
CA LEU A 163 7.97 4.21 4.43
C LEU A 163 7.95 5.45 5.32
#